data_AF-A0A956R3G7-F1
#
_entry.id   AF-A0A956R3G7-F1
#
_cell.length_a   1.000
_cell.length_b   1.000
_cell.length_c   1.000
_cell.angle_alpha   90.00
_cell.angle_beta   90.00
_cell.angle_gamma   90.00
#
_symmetry.space_group_name_H-M   'P 1'
#
loop_
_entity.id
_entity.type
_entity.pdbx_description
1 polymer ?
#
loop_
_entity_poly.entity_id
_entity_poly.type
_entity_poly.pdbx_seq_one_letter_code
_entity_poly.pdbx_strand_id
1 'polypeptide(L)'
;VETADYAWSLRVDVAAHGGLHLRMLEEMIESRLSFAAQWGTQTMSAGARLFRDFARRMIAGPAPKPGETALLDVETSAALDSWSKQHVTALLLVLFGRWREASTLLADVGLHLEQAIPGGWHGPAGRMLTGVSAAALLADPSTPAGERRQLRRRLNDSHRALRSWVAKGGNFAAMEAMLHGEQRNLAGDLEGAARLFTEARTIAGEQRNPWLEALALERLAAAALQRGLDRFAFTPLRDARERYLSWGAFTKVAALDARWPELARASAASSGVRRERGDTSASSSSSTSRALDSATLLAAAQTIIDDIRLDEVITRVLRLAVENAGAERGSLLLATGGKLTLAAESSAETGHTELLLSPRPL
;
A
#
# COMPACT_ATOMS: atom_id res chain seq x y z
N VAL A 1 20.51 -18.47 -12.95
CA VAL A 1 19.04 -18.69 -12.85
C VAL A 1 18.55 -18.36 -11.45
N GLU A 2 19.16 -18.92 -10.40
CA GLU A 2 18.90 -18.59 -8.99
C GLU A 2 19.05 -17.09 -8.65
N THR A 3 20.07 -16.43 -9.21
CA THR A 3 20.30 -14.98 -9.06
C THR A 3 19.23 -14.10 -9.73
N ALA A 4 18.62 -14.58 -10.82
CA ALA A 4 17.59 -13.86 -11.54
C ALA A 4 16.23 -13.96 -10.84
N ASP A 5 15.92 -15.10 -10.22
CA ASP A 5 14.70 -15.27 -9.44
C ASP A 5 14.76 -14.48 -8.12
N TYR A 6 15.92 -14.49 -7.45
CA TYR A 6 16.15 -13.66 -6.26
C TYR A 6 15.99 -12.15 -6.54
N ALA A 7 16.64 -11.64 -7.58
CA ALA A 7 16.54 -10.23 -7.97
C ALA A 7 15.09 -9.83 -8.32
N TRP A 8 14.35 -10.74 -8.94
CA TRP A 8 12.93 -10.53 -9.24
C TRP A 8 12.06 -10.53 -7.97
N SER A 9 12.26 -11.49 -7.07
CA SER A 9 11.54 -11.54 -5.79
C SER A 9 11.78 -10.25 -4.99
N LEU A 10 13.02 -9.78 -4.94
CA LEU A 10 13.36 -8.50 -4.30
C LEU A 10 12.66 -7.31 -4.96
N ARG A 11 12.53 -7.31 -6.29
CA ARG A 11 11.80 -6.25 -7.02
C ARG A 11 10.31 -6.26 -6.68
N VAL A 12 9.69 -7.43 -6.56
CA VAL A 12 8.28 -7.54 -6.13
C VAL A 12 8.11 -7.01 -4.71
N ASP A 13 9.01 -7.41 -3.79
CA ASP A 13 8.96 -6.95 -2.40
C ASP A 13 9.13 -5.43 -2.32
N VAL A 14 10.11 -4.86 -3.01
CA VAL A 14 10.32 -3.40 -3.04
C VAL A 14 9.14 -2.67 -3.67
N ALA A 15 8.55 -3.21 -4.75
CA ALA A 15 7.38 -2.61 -5.37
C ALA A 15 6.15 -2.62 -4.46
N ALA A 16 5.88 -3.77 -3.82
CA ALA A 16 4.75 -3.93 -2.91
C ALA A 16 4.85 -2.98 -1.70
N HIS A 17 6.04 -2.91 -1.10
CA HIS A 17 6.25 -2.10 0.10
C HIS A 17 6.48 -0.63 -0.21
N GLY A 18 7.08 -0.32 -1.37
CA GLY A 18 7.31 1.02 -1.89
C GLY A 18 6.07 1.70 -2.45
N GLY A 19 4.89 1.10 -2.28
CA GLY A 19 3.62 1.78 -2.57
C GLY A 19 3.16 1.70 -4.03
N LEU A 20 3.71 0.78 -4.84
CA LEU A 20 3.20 0.57 -6.19
C LEU A 20 1.70 0.27 -6.15
N HIS A 21 0.95 0.88 -7.07
CA HIS A 21 -0.48 0.65 -7.19
C HIS A 21 -0.76 -0.86 -7.34
N LEU A 22 -1.72 -1.37 -6.57
CA LEU A 22 -1.92 -2.82 -6.41
C LEU A 22 -2.23 -3.55 -7.73
N ARG A 23 -2.95 -2.91 -8.66
CA ARG A 23 -3.17 -3.50 -10.01
C ARG A 23 -1.88 -3.62 -10.81
N MET A 24 -1.01 -2.61 -10.75
CA MET A 24 0.29 -2.67 -11.44
C MET A 24 1.19 -3.74 -10.82
N LEU A 25 1.13 -3.90 -9.49
CA LEU A 25 1.82 -4.97 -8.78
C LEU A 25 1.33 -6.35 -9.26
N GLU A 26 0.01 -6.54 -9.32
CA GLU A 26 -0.61 -7.77 -9.81
C GLU A 26 -0.20 -8.06 -11.26
N GLU A 27 -0.36 -7.09 -12.17
CA GLU A 27 0.01 -7.22 -13.59
C GLU A 27 1.50 -7.54 -13.78
N MET A 28 2.38 -6.87 -13.02
CA MET A 28 3.81 -7.13 -13.05
C MET A 28 4.12 -8.58 -12.66
N ILE A 29 3.46 -9.10 -11.62
CA ILE A 29 3.64 -10.48 -11.17
C ILE A 29 3.06 -11.47 -12.19
N GLU A 30 1.85 -11.23 -12.69
CA GLU A 30 1.15 -12.09 -13.66
C GLU A 30 1.87 -12.17 -15.01
N SER A 31 2.41 -11.06 -15.49
CA SER A 31 3.24 -11.03 -16.69
C SER A 31 4.46 -11.94 -16.55
N ARG A 32 5.11 -11.92 -15.37
CA ARG A 32 6.25 -12.79 -15.10
C ARG A 32 5.84 -14.26 -14.95
N LEU A 33 4.73 -14.53 -14.28
CA LEU A 33 4.19 -15.90 -14.15
C LEU A 33 3.87 -16.50 -15.52
N SER A 34 3.23 -15.72 -16.40
CA SER A 34 2.91 -16.13 -17.77
C SER A 34 4.17 -16.42 -18.59
N PHE A 35 5.19 -15.56 -18.49
CA PHE A 35 6.48 -15.78 -19.12
C PHE A 35 7.15 -17.08 -18.62
N ALA A 36 7.19 -17.31 -17.31
CA ALA A 36 7.81 -18.50 -16.74
C ALA A 36 7.11 -19.79 -17.19
N ALA A 37 5.76 -19.77 -17.24
CA ALA A 37 4.96 -20.89 -17.72
C ALA A 37 5.20 -21.19 -19.21
N GLN A 38 5.30 -20.16 -20.05
CA GLN A 38 5.52 -20.31 -21.49
C GLN A 38 6.90 -20.88 -21.83
N TRP A 39 7.93 -20.53 -21.06
CA TRP A 39 9.32 -20.88 -21.35
C TRP A 39 9.88 -22.02 -20.48
N GLY A 40 9.06 -22.63 -19.62
CA GLY A 40 9.44 -23.78 -18.78
C GLY A 40 10.57 -23.48 -17.78
N THR A 41 10.83 -22.21 -17.48
CA THR A 41 11.83 -21.82 -16.47
C THR A 41 11.27 -22.04 -15.06
N GLN A 42 12.12 -22.48 -14.13
CA GLN A 42 11.73 -22.90 -12.77
C GLN A 42 10.64 -22.04 -12.07
N THR A 43 9.89 -22.73 -11.22
CA THR A 43 8.80 -22.23 -10.37
C THR A 43 9.21 -20.98 -9.59
N MET A 44 8.56 -19.85 -9.87
CA MET A 44 8.80 -18.57 -9.17
C MET A 44 8.71 -18.70 -7.64
N SER A 45 9.39 -17.80 -6.92
CA SER A 45 9.37 -17.74 -5.45
C SER A 45 7.94 -17.68 -4.87
N ALA A 46 7.74 -18.33 -3.72
CA ALA A 46 6.47 -18.26 -2.98
C ALA A 46 6.09 -16.80 -2.64
N GLY A 47 7.09 -15.93 -2.43
CA GLY A 47 6.92 -14.49 -2.18
C GLY A 47 6.11 -13.76 -3.25
N ALA A 48 6.38 -13.99 -4.54
CA ALA A 48 5.63 -13.34 -5.61
C ALA A 48 4.15 -13.74 -5.62
N ARG A 49 3.85 -15.02 -5.38
CA ARG A 49 2.46 -15.50 -5.26
C ARG A 49 1.76 -14.89 -4.04
N LEU A 50 2.48 -14.74 -2.92
CA LEU A 50 1.94 -14.11 -1.70
C LEU A 50 1.51 -12.66 -1.96
N PHE A 51 2.34 -11.86 -2.63
CA PHE A 51 2.01 -10.46 -2.93
C PHE A 51 0.92 -10.32 -4.00
N ARG A 52 0.83 -11.25 -4.95
CA ARG A 52 -0.31 -11.31 -5.88
C ARG A 52 -1.62 -11.56 -5.13
N ASP A 53 -1.66 -12.58 -4.28
CA ASP A 53 -2.87 -12.93 -3.54
C ASP A 53 -3.27 -11.80 -2.56
N PHE A 54 -2.27 -11.15 -1.94
CA PHE A 54 -2.47 -9.93 -1.16
C PHE A 54 -3.10 -8.81 -2.00
N ALA A 55 -2.54 -8.51 -3.18
CA ALA A 55 -3.06 -7.48 -4.08
C ALA A 55 -4.49 -7.77 -4.51
N ARG A 56 -4.78 -9.00 -4.98
CA ARG A 56 -6.14 -9.43 -5.34
C ARG A 56 -7.13 -9.25 -4.21
N ARG A 57 -6.72 -9.65 -3.00
CA ARG A 57 -7.59 -9.52 -1.83
C ARG A 57 -7.87 -8.06 -1.46
N MET A 58 -6.88 -7.18 -1.60
CA MET A 58 -7.01 -5.75 -1.36
C MET A 58 -7.79 -5.01 -2.45
N ILE A 59 -7.78 -5.50 -3.69
CA ILE A 59 -8.48 -4.92 -4.84
C ILE A 59 -9.96 -5.33 -4.85
N ALA A 60 -10.25 -6.63 -4.70
CA ALA A 60 -11.61 -7.15 -4.92
C ALA A 60 -12.00 -8.32 -3.99
N GLY A 61 -11.12 -8.76 -3.09
CA GLY A 61 -11.43 -9.85 -2.17
C GLY A 61 -12.25 -9.41 -0.95
N PRO A 62 -12.69 -10.35 -0.11
CA PRO A 62 -13.43 -10.05 1.10
C PRO A 62 -12.51 -9.47 2.19
N ALA A 63 -13.04 -8.49 2.94
CA ALA A 63 -12.41 -8.03 4.17
C ALA A 63 -12.27 -9.20 5.17
N PRO A 64 -11.16 -9.31 5.92
CA PRO A 64 -10.95 -10.36 6.92
C PRO A 64 -12.03 -10.36 8.00
N LYS A 65 -12.58 -11.54 8.27
CA LYS A 65 -13.54 -11.75 9.35
C LYS A 65 -12.82 -11.93 10.70
N PRO A 66 -13.52 -11.72 11.83
CA PRO A 66 -12.99 -12.11 13.14
C PRO A 66 -12.55 -13.57 13.20
N GLY A 67 -11.34 -13.82 13.71
CA GLY A 67 -10.73 -15.14 13.80
C GLY A 67 -10.12 -15.68 12.51
N GLU A 68 -10.24 -14.98 11.38
CA GLU A 68 -9.72 -15.44 10.09
C GLU A 68 -8.21 -15.13 9.97
N THR A 69 -7.38 -16.18 9.87
CA THR A 69 -5.92 -16.07 9.69
C THR A 69 -5.41 -16.74 8.41
N ALA A 70 -6.19 -17.64 7.81
CA ALA A 70 -5.88 -18.28 6.53
C ALA A 70 -6.31 -17.39 5.35
N LEU A 71 -5.61 -16.27 5.15
CA LEU A 71 -6.03 -15.22 4.21
C LEU A 71 -5.41 -15.32 2.82
N LEU A 72 -4.27 -16.02 2.70
CA LEU A 72 -3.46 -16.15 1.49
C LEU A 72 -3.30 -17.64 1.14
N ASP A 73 -3.63 -18.01 -0.10
CA ASP A 73 -3.69 -19.40 -0.55
C ASP A 73 -2.42 -19.81 -1.30
N VAL A 74 -1.29 -19.63 -0.62
CA VAL A 74 0.03 -20.02 -1.12
C VAL A 74 0.58 -21.13 -0.24
N GLU A 75 0.87 -22.27 -0.86
CA GLU A 75 1.62 -23.34 -0.22
C GLU A 75 3.07 -22.91 0.02
N THR A 76 3.55 -23.17 1.23
CA THR A 76 4.90 -22.82 1.67
C THR A 76 5.61 -24.10 2.10
N SER A 77 6.71 -24.44 1.44
CA SER A 77 7.51 -25.63 1.77
C SER A 77 8.73 -25.31 2.63
N ALA A 78 9.27 -24.09 2.52
CA ALA A 78 10.38 -23.62 3.33
C ALA A 78 9.92 -22.79 4.53
N ALA A 79 10.68 -22.83 5.63
CA ALA A 79 10.42 -22.01 6.82
C ALA A 79 10.37 -20.51 6.50
N LEU A 80 11.25 -20.05 5.60
CA LEU A 80 11.30 -18.66 5.15
C LEU A 80 10.01 -18.22 4.45
N ASP A 81 9.45 -19.08 3.60
CA ASP A 81 8.19 -18.82 2.90
C ASP A 81 7.02 -18.75 3.89
N SER A 82 7.02 -19.64 4.89
CA SER A 82 6.01 -19.66 5.95
C SER A 82 6.02 -18.37 6.78
N TRP A 83 7.20 -17.92 7.20
CA TRP A 83 7.35 -16.65 7.91
C TRP A 83 6.95 -15.45 7.06
N SER A 84 7.32 -15.44 5.78
CA SER A 84 6.91 -14.38 4.85
C SER A 84 5.39 -14.36 4.67
N LYS A 85 4.75 -15.53 4.54
CA LYS A 85 3.29 -15.66 4.49
C LYS A 85 2.64 -15.08 5.75
N GLN A 86 3.15 -15.42 6.92
CA GLN A 86 2.63 -14.89 8.19
C GLN A 86 2.80 -13.37 8.28
N HIS A 87 3.93 -12.83 7.81
CA HIS A 87 4.18 -11.39 7.77
C HIS A 87 3.21 -10.64 6.85
N VAL A 88 3.06 -11.09 5.60
CA VAL A 88 2.12 -10.46 4.63
C VAL A 88 0.67 -10.59 5.11
N THR A 89 0.33 -11.73 5.72
CA THR A 89 -0.98 -11.93 6.37
C THR A 89 -1.18 -10.95 7.52
N ALA A 90 -0.17 -10.73 8.36
CA ALA A 90 -0.23 -9.78 9.47
C ALA A 90 -0.36 -8.33 8.98
N LEU A 91 0.31 -7.95 7.89
CA LEU A 91 0.11 -6.65 7.24
C LEU A 91 -1.36 -6.47 6.84
N LEU A 92 -1.94 -7.46 6.16
CA LEU A 92 -3.35 -7.42 5.76
C LEU A 92 -4.25 -7.25 7.00
N LEU A 93 -4.05 -8.06 8.03
CA LEU A 93 -4.82 -7.98 9.27
C LEU A 93 -4.70 -6.61 9.97
N VAL A 94 -3.49 -6.04 10.04
CA VAL A 94 -3.24 -4.70 10.58
C VAL A 94 -4.01 -3.64 9.79
N LEU A 95 -3.96 -3.69 8.46
CA LEU A 95 -4.69 -2.74 7.61
C LEU A 95 -6.21 -2.83 7.82
N PHE A 96 -6.77 -3.99 8.20
CA PHE A 96 -8.19 -4.13 8.54
C PHE A 96 -8.49 -3.99 10.04
N GLY A 97 -7.51 -3.59 10.86
CA GLY A 97 -7.68 -3.40 12.30
C GLY A 97 -7.92 -4.69 13.08
N ARG A 98 -7.52 -5.84 12.53
CA ARG A 98 -7.54 -7.17 13.18
C ARG A 98 -6.32 -7.34 14.10
N TRP A 99 -6.22 -6.49 15.11
CA TRP A 99 -5.02 -6.33 15.95
C TRP A 99 -4.67 -7.61 16.72
N ARG A 100 -5.67 -8.36 17.20
CA ARG A 100 -5.44 -9.59 17.97
C ARG A 100 -4.88 -10.68 17.07
N GLU A 101 -5.50 -10.93 15.92
CA GLU A 101 -5.02 -11.91 14.95
C GLU A 101 -3.62 -11.58 14.43
N ALA A 102 -3.35 -10.30 14.08
CA ALA A 102 -2.03 -9.86 13.66
C ALA A 102 -0.98 -10.04 14.76
N SER A 103 -1.32 -9.68 16.01
CA SER A 103 -0.44 -9.82 17.17
C SER A 103 -0.06 -11.28 17.44
N THR A 104 -0.97 -12.23 17.24
CA THR A 104 -0.72 -13.66 17.36
C THR A 104 0.25 -14.14 16.27
N LEU A 105 -0.02 -13.82 15.00
CA LEU A 105 0.87 -14.22 13.90
C LEU A 105 2.29 -13.66 14.06
N LEU A 106 2.42 -12.42 14.56
CA LEU A 106 3.71 -11.77 14.70
C LEU A 106 4.50 -12.20 15.95
N ALA A 107 3.85 -12.85 16.93
CA ALA A 107 4.50 -13.27 18.17
C ALA A 107 5.66 -14.24 17.89
N ASP A 108 5.49 -15.12 16.91
CA ASP A 108 6.44 -16.18 16.60
C ASP A 108 7.36 -15.83 15.41
N VAL A 109 7.15 -14.71 14.71
CA VAL A 109 7.75 -14.49 13.37
C VAL A 109 8.78 -13.38 13.34
N GLY A 110 8.56 -12.31 14.11
CA GLY A 110 9.37 -11.09 14.00
C GLY A 110 10.87 -11.31 14.22
N LEU A 111 11.23 -12.13 15.21
CA LEU A 111 12.63 -12.46 15.50
C LEU A 111 13.25 -13.39 14.45
N HIS A 112 12.50 -14.36 13.94
CA HIS A 112 13.00 -15.32 12.96
C HIS A 112 13.30 -14.66 11.62
N LEU A 113 12.43 -13.77 11.13
CA LEU A 113 12.68 -13.03 9.88
C LEU A 113 13.88 -12.09 9.98
N GLU A 114 14.03 -11.39 11.11
CA GLU A 114 15.17 -10.49 11.33
C GLU A 114 16.52 -11.22 11.33
N GLN A 115 16.55 -12.45 11.86
CA GLN A 115 17.75 -13.28 11.87
C GLN A 115 18.00 -13.96 10.53
N ALA A 116 16.94 -14.39 9.84
CA ALA A 116 17.04 -15.12 8.58
C ALA A 116 17.36 -14.22 7.37
N ILE A 117 16.86 -12.98 7.35
CA ILE A 117 17.16 -12.00 6.30
C ILE A 117 17.60 -10.67 6.92
N PRO A 118 18.85 -10.57 7.41
CA PRO A 118 19.38 -9.32 7.91
C PRO A 118 19.35 -8.23 6.81
N GLY A 119 18.83 -7.05 7.14
CA GLY A 119 18.72 -5.92 6.21
C GLY A 119 17.53 -5.98 5.25
N GLY A 120 16.71 -7.03 5.30
CA GLY A 120 15.45 -7.10 4.56
C GLY A 120 14.37 -6.19 5.16
N TRP A 121 13.46 -5.69 4.32
CA TRP A 121 12.33 -4.85 4.74
C TRP A 121 11.42 -5.50 5.79
N HIS A 122 11.32 -6.83 5.77
CA HIS A 122 10.52 -7.64 6.70
C HIS A 122 10.81 -7.35 8.18
N GLY A 123 12.06 -7.02 8.54
CA GLY A 123 12.44 -6.70 9.92
C GLY A 123 11.78 -5.40 10.40
N PRO A 124 12.11 -4.23 9.82
CA PRO A 124 11.49 -2.95 10.14
C PRO A 124 9.96 -2.97 10.09
N ALA A 125 9.37 -3.51 9.01
CA ALA A 125 7.93 -3.63 8.92
C ALA A 125 7.36 -4.55 10.00
N GLY A 126 8.04 -5.67 10.33
CA GLY A 126 7.59 -6.63 11.32
C GLY A 126 7.55 -6.01 12.72
N ARG A 127 8.56 -5.20 13.07
CA ARG A 127 8.59 -4.40 14.30
C ARG A 127 7.47 -3.38 14.32
N MET A 128 7.25 -2.66 13.22
CA MET A 128 6.16 -1.69 13.14
C MET A 128 4.79 -2.34 13.34
N LEU A 129 4.49 -3.41 12.60
CA LEU A 129 3.22 -4.15 12.71
C LEU A 129 3.01 -4.72 14.12
N THR A 130 4.09 -5.23 14.74
CA THR A 130 4.07 -5.74 16.12
C THR A 130 3.75 -4.61 17.11
N GLY A 131 4.42 -3.47 16.97
CA GLY A 131 4.25 -2.32 17.85
C GLY A 131 2.85 -1.72 17.76
N VAL A 132 2.35 -1.45 16.54
CA VAL A 132 1.01 -0.90 16.32
C VAL A 132 -0.07 -1.85 16.83
N SER A 133 0.04 -3.16 16.55
CA SER A 133 -0.92 -4.15 17.04
C SER A 133 -0.93 -4.20 18.56
N ALA A 134 0.24 -4.18 19.20
CA ALA A 134 0.34 -4.16 20.65
C ALA A 134 -0.25 -2.87 21.26
N ALA A 135 -0.02 -1.72 20.61
CA ALA A 135 -0.57 -0.45 21.06
C ALA A 135 -2.10 -0.40 20.95
N ALA A 136 -2.65 -0.87 19.83
CA ALA A 136 -4.09 -0.95 19.63
C ALA A 136 -4.77 -1.85 20.67
N LEU A 137 -4.17 -3.01 20.98
CA LEU A 137 -4.67 -3.89 22.05
C LEU A 137 -4.54 -3.25 23.44
N LEU A 138 -3.45 -2.53 23.73
CA LEU A 138 -3.30 -1.83 25.01
C LEU A 138 -4.35 -0.74 25.23
N ALA A 139 -4.76 -0.06 24.15
CA ALA A 139 -5.79 0.96 24.19
C ALA A 139 -7.22 0.38 24.30
N ASP A 140 -7.40 -0.91 24.04
CA ASP A 140 -8.67 -1.62 24.23
C ASP A 140 -8.89 -1.95 25.72
N PRO A 141 -9.97 -1.47 26.35
CA PRO A 141 -10.30 -1.79 27.74
C PRO A 141 -10.55 -3.28 28.00
N SER A 142 -10.96 -4.04 26.98
CA SER A 142 -11.24 -5.48 27.08
C SER A 142 -9.97 -6.35 27.15
N THR A 143 -8.79 -5.75 26.91
CA THR A 143 -7.52 -6.49 26.93
C THR A 143 -7.16 -6.97 28.34
N PRO A 144 -6.93 -8.28 28.54
CA PRO A 144 -6.63 -8.84 29.86
C PRO A 144 -5.41 -8.22 30.53
N ALA A 145 -5.51 -7.95 31.84
CA ALA A 145 -4.43 -7.34 32.62
C ALA A 145 -3.11 -8.14 32.55
N GLY A 146 -3.20 -9.48 32.50
CA GLY A 146 -2.04 -10.37 32.37
C GLY A 146 -1.26 -10.18 31.07
N GLU A 147 -1.95 -9.83 29.97
CA GLU A 147 -1.33 -9.63 28.64
C GLU A 147 -0.69 -8.24 28.50
N ARG A 148 -1.21 -7.23 29.22
CA ARG A 148 -0.78 -5.81 29.09
C ARG A 148 0.72 -5.61 29.29
N ARG A 149 1.35 -6.34 30.21
CA ARG A 149 2.80 -6.25 30.44
C ARG A 149 3.60 -6.72 29.21
N GLN A 150 3.19 -7.84 28.61
CA GLN A 150 3.85 -8.38 27.43
C GLN A 150 3.64 -7.47 26.22
N LEU A 151 2.43 -6.95 26.01
CA LEU A 151 2.13 -6.01 24.93
C LEU A 151 2.95 -4.72 25.06
N ARG A 152 3.08 -4.16 26.27
CA ARG A 152 3.92 -2.98 26.52
C ARG A 152 5.38 -3.22 26.16
N ARG A 153 5.90 -4.41 26.51
CA ARG A 153 7.26 -4.82 26.12
C ARG A 153 7.41 -4.88 24.60
N ARG A 154 6.49 -5.56 23.91
CA ARG A 154 6.49 -5.67 22.44
C ARG A 154 6.50 -4.30 21.74
N LEU A 155 5.67 -3.36 22.20
CA LEU A 155 5.67 -1.98 21.69
C LEU A 155 7.03 -1.29 21.93
N ASN A 156 7.53 -1.32 23.16
CA ASN A 156 8.77 -0.63 23.53
C ASN A 156 10.01 -1.20 22.83
N ASP A 157 10.09 -2.52 22.71
CA ASP A 157 11.20 -3.20 22.03
C ASP A 157 11.18 -2.91 20.53
N SER A 158 9.98 -2.87 19.93
CA SER A 158 9.82 -2.52 18.51
C SER A 158 10.18 -1.08 18.21
N HIS A 159 9.74 -0.14 19.06
CA HIS A 159 10.12 1.27 18.94
C HIS A 159 11.63 1.46 19.10
N ARG A 160 12.25 0.80 20.09
CA ARG A 160 13.70 0.87 20.31
C ARG A 160 14.50 0.33 19.12
N ALA A 161 14.06 -0.77 18.53
CA ALA A 161 14.69 -1.35 17.35
C ALA A 161 14.65 -0.37 16.16
N LEU A 162 13.46 0.14 15.82
CA LEU A 162 13.29 1.12 14.73
C LEU A 162 14.11 2.39 14.97
N ARG A 163 14.07 2.94 16.19
CA ARG A 163 14.87 4.12 16.56
C ARG A 163 16.37 3.89 16.39
N SER A 164 16.87 2.72 16.78
CA SER A 164 18.27 2.34 16.58
C SER A 164 18.65 2.27 15.10
N TRP A 165 17.78 1.73 14.25
CA TRP A 165 18.03 1.67 12.81
C TRP A 165 17.96 3.04 12.13
N VAL A 166 17.01 3.90 12.51
CA VAL A 166 16.95 5.29 12.02
C VAL A 166 18.21 6.07 12.39
N ALA A 167 18.70 5.93 13.63
CA ALA A 167 19.94 6.56 14.06
C ALA A 167 21.19 6.10 13.28
N LYS A 168 21.12 4.93 12.63
CA LYS A 168 22.17 4.38 11.76
C LYS A 168 21.97 4.74 10.27
N GLY A 169 20.99 5.60 9.96
CA GLY A 169 20.69 6.04 8.59
C GLY A 169 19.64 5.20 7.85
N GLY A 170 18.92 4.32 8.53
CA GLY A 170 17.82 3.55 7.93
C GLY A 170 16.63 4.42 7.56
N ASN A 171 15.97 4.13 6.42
CA ASN A 171 14.83 4.88 5.90
C ASN A 171 13.48 4.57 6.60
N PHE A 172 13.50 4.27 7.91
CA PHE A 172 12.35 3.77 8.68
C PHE A 172 11.71 4.82 9.59
N ALA A 173 12.02 6.11 9.37
CA ALA A 173 11.58 7.20 10.25
C ALA A 173 10.06 7.32 10.36
N ALA A 174 9.31 7.06 9.28
CA ALA A 174 7.84 7.04 9.33
C ALA A 174 7.30 5.97 10.30
N MET A 175 7.90 4.77 10.29
CA MET A 175 7.51 3.67 11.20
C MET A 175 7.89 3.98 12.66
N GLU A 176 9.06 4.57 12.87
CA GLU A 176 9.53 4.97 14.19
C GLU A 176 8.62 6.04 14.80
N ALA A 177 8.32 7.11 14.04
CA ALA A 177 7.43 8.18 14.45
C ALA A 177 6.03 7.64 14.77
N MET A 178 5.53 6.68 13.99
CA MET A 178 4.25 6.01 14.26
C MET A 178 4.26 5.28 15.62
N LEU A 179 5.28 4.47 15.93
CA LEU A 179 5.36 3.77 17.21
C LEU A 179 5.59 4.72 18.39
N HIS A 180 6.32 5.81 18.17
CA HIS A 180 6.48 6.85 19.18
C HIS A 180 5.14 7.55 19.46
N GLY A 181 4.35 7.81 18.41
CA GLY A 181 2.99 8.35 18.50
C GLY A 181 2.07 7.45 19.32
N GLU A 182 2.13 6.13 19.11
CA GLU A 182 1.41 5.15 19.92
C GLU A 182 1.79 5.20 21.41
N GLN A 183 3.08 5.33 21.72
CA GLN A 183 3.54 5.44 23.10
C GLN A 183 3.02 6.72 23.79
N ARG A 184 3.05 7.87 23.09
CA ARG A 184 2.47 9.13 23.57
C ARG A 184 0.96 8.99 23.77
N ASN A 185 0.26 8.38 22.82
CA ASN A 185 -1.17 8.16 22.88
C ASN A 185 -1.56 7.38 24.15
N LEU A 186 -0.88 6.26 24.41
CA LEU A 186 -1.08 5.41 25.58
C LEU A 186 -0.64 6.07 26.91
N ALA A 187 0.19 7.10 26.85
CA ALA A 187 0.58 7.91 28.01
C ALA A 187 -0.42 9.04 28.31
N GLY A 188 -1.47 9.19 27.49
CA GLY A 188 -2.47 10.26 27.64
C GLY A 188 -2.15 11.52 26.83
N ASP A 189 -0.95 11.65 26.27
CA ASP A 189 -0.50 12.80 25.48
C ASP A 189 -1.03 12.74 24.04
N LEU A 190 -2.25 13.26 23.82
CA LEU A 190 -2.87 13.30 22.49
C LEU A 190 -2.12 14.23 21.54
N GLU A 191 -1.68 15.40 22.03
CA GLU A 191 -1.07 16.42 21.20
C GLU A 191 0.28 15.95 20.65
N GLY A 192 1.10 15.34 21.51
CA GLY A 192 2.35 14.68 21.11
C GLY A 192 2.09 13.53 20.14
N ALA A 193 1.09 12.69 20.42
CA ALA A 193 0.71 11.61 19.50
C ALA A 193 0.28 12.14 18.13
N ALA A 194 -0.53 13.20 18.09
CA ALA A 194 -1.04 13.76 16.85
C ALA A 194 0.07 14.37 15.98
N ARG A 195 1.03 15.06 16.60
CA ARG A 195 2.24 15.53 15.91
C ARG A 195 3.01 14.37 15.27
N LEU A 196 3.28 13.32 16.04
CA LEU A 196 4.06 12.16 15.57
C LEU A 196 3.34 11.36 14.48
N PHE A 197 2.02 11.19 14.54
CA PHE A 197 1.27 10.55 13.46
C PHE A 197 1.25 11.43 12.19
N THR A 198 1.17 12.75 12.34
CA THR A 198 1.23 13.68 11.20
C THR A 198 2.62 13.71 10.57
N GLU A 199 3.68 13.62 11.38
CA GLU A 199 5.06 13.46 10.94
C GLU A 199 5.24 12.13 10.20
N ALA A 200 4.78 11.01 10.77
CA ALA A 200 4.82 9.70 10.13
C ALA A 200 4.14 9.70 8.75
N ARG A 201 2.97 10.34 8.64
CA ARG A 201 2.27 10.56 7.36
C ARG A 201 3.11 11.37 6.38
N THR A 202 3.73 12.46 6.83
CA THR A 202 4.52 13.35 5.96
C THR A 202 5.73 12.61 5.38
N ILE A 203 6.48 11.91 6.25
CA ILE A 203 7.63 11.10 5.84
C ILE A 203 7.19 9.97 4.89
N ALA A 204 6.08 9.29 5.19
CA ALA A 204 5.56 8.24 4.31
C ALA A 204 5.17 8.78 2.92
N GLY A 205 4.62 10.00 2.85
CA GLY A 205 4.31 10.66 1.59
C GLY A 205 5.55 11.02 0.77
N GLU A 206 6.61 11.51 1.41
CA GLU A 206 7.92 11.73 0.78
C GLU A 206 8.53 10.43 0.24
N GLN A 207 8.30 9.32 0.95
CA GLN A 207 8.68 7.96 0.55
C GLN A 207 7.72 7.34 -0.48
N ARG A 208 6.65 8.04 -0.88
CA ARG A 208 5.59 7.55 -1.78
C ARG A 208 4.96 6.24 -1.31
N ASN A 209 4.73 6.12 -0.02
CA ASN A 209 4.16 4.93 0.62
C ASN A 209 2.72 5.20 1.08
N PRO A 210 1.71 5.06 0.19
CA PRO A 210 0.33 5.47 0.47
C PRO A 210 -0.32 4.60 1.55
N TRP A 211 0.04 3.32 1.67
CA TRP A 211 -0.53 2.46 2.70
C TRP A 211 -0.02 2.83 4.10
N LEU A 212 1.24 3.25 4.22
CA LEU A 212 1.82 3.71 5.47
C LEU A 212 1.27 5.10 5.86
N GLU A 213 1.10 6.00 4.88
CA GLU A 213 0.39 7.27 5.07
C GLU A 213 -1.02 7.05 5.63
N ALA A 214 -1.78 6.16 4.97
CA ALA A 214 -3.15 5.86 5.35
C ALA A 214 -3.23 5.23 6.74
N LEU A 215 -2.31 4.32 7.06
CA LEU A 215 -2.24 3.72 8.39
C LEU A 215 -1.95 4.77 9.47
N ALA A 216 -0.99 5.68 9.25
CA ALA A 216 -0.69 6.77 10.18
C ALA A 216 -1.92 7.65 10.46
N LEU A 217 -2.68 7.97 9.41
CA LEU A 217 -3.93 8.72 9.48
C LEU A 217 -5.03 7.96 10.25
N GLU A 218 -5.18 6.65 10.03
CA GLU A 218 -6.09 5.82 10.83
C GLU A 218 -5.67 5.75 12.30
N ARG A 219 -4.37 5.72 12.60
CA ARG A 219 -3.87 5.75 13.99
C ARG A 219 -4.18 7.09 14.67
N LEU A 220 -4.01 8.21 13.96
CA LEU A 220 -4.43 9.53 14.42
C LEU A 220 -5.94 9.59 14.71
N ALA A 221 -6.76 9.12 13.77
CA ALA A 221 -8.21 9.06 13.95
C ALA A 221 -8.59 8.20 15.16
N ALA A 222 -7.97 7.03 15.32
CA ALA A 222 -8.23 6.14 16.45
C ALA A 222 -7.89 6.81 17.79
N ALA A 223 -6.78 7.54 17.88
CA ALA A 223 -6.40 8.27 19.10
C ALA A 223 -7.38 9.39 19.47
N ALA A 224 -7.96 10.07 18.47
CA ALA A 224 -9.01 11.07 18.67
C ALA A 224 -10.33 10.43 19.13
N LEU A 225 -10.78 9.35 18.46
CA LEU A 225 -12.00 8.62 18.83
C LEU A 225 -11.93 8.05 20.25
N GLN A 226 -10.77 7.54 20.68
CA GLN A 226 -10.55 7.06 22.04
C GLN A 226 -10.76 8.12 23.12
N ARG A 227 -10.74 9.41 22.75
CA ARG A 227 -10.96 10.56 23.64
C ARG A 227 -12.31 11.24 23.41
N GLY A 228 -13.20 10.65 22.60
CA GLY A 228 -14.51 11.24 22.27
C GLY A 228 -14.41 12.46 21.36
N LEU A 229 -13.32 12.61 20.61
CA LEU A 229 -13.09 13.73 19.69
C LEU A 229 -13.53 13.36 18.26
N ASP A 230 -14.79 12.93 18.11
CA ASP A 230 -15.30 12.31 16.87
C ASP A 230 -15.15 13.23 15.64
N ARG A 231 -15.44 14.52 15.81
CA ARG A 231 -15.31 15.52 14.73
C ARG A 231 -13.87 15.65 14.21
N PHE A 232 -12.89 15.50 15.09
CA PHE A 232 -11.46 15.59 14.74
C PHE A 232 -10.95 14.32 14.06
N ALA A 233 -11.61 13.17 14.28
CA ALA A 233 -11.24 11.92 13.65
C ALA A 233 -11.66 11.84 12.18
N PHE A 234 -12.66 12.62 11.76
CA PHE A 234 -13.22 12.53 10.41
C PHE A 234 -12.25 12.96 9.31
N THR A 235 -11.52 14.06 9.50
CA THR A 235 -10.55 14.54 8.50
C THR A 235 -9.44 13.51 8.24
N PRO A 236 -8.75 12.96 9.27
CA PRO A 236 -7.78 11.91 9.03
C PRO A 236 -8.37 10.65 8.39
N LEU A 237 -9.60 10.26 8.73
CA LEU A 237 -10.27 9.10 8.10
C LEU A 237 -10.55 9.31 6.60
N ARG A 238 -10.98 10.52 6.22
CA ARG A 238 -11.19 10.88 4.81
C ARG A 238 -9.87 10.83 4.06
N ASP A 239 -8.82 11.43 4.61
CA ASP A 239 -7.52 11.47 3.96
C ASP A 239 -6.92 10.04 3.87
N ALA A 240 -7.11 9.19 4.88
CA ALA A 240 -6.71 7.78 4.86
C ALA A 240 -7.42 7.00 3.73
N ARG A 241 -8.73 7.23 3.59
CA ARG A 241 -9.54 6.64 2.52
C ARG A 241 -8.99 7.03 1.14
N GLU A 242 -8.66 8.30 0.94
CA GLU A 242 -8.07 8.78 -0.32
C GLU A 242 -6.71 8.13 -0.60
N ARG A 243 -5.86 7.95 0.41
CA ARG A 243 -4.57 7.25 0.26
C ARG A 243 -4.75 5.76 -0.09
N TYR A 244 -5.68 5.06 0.55
CA TYR A 244 -6.01 3.69 0.15
C TYR A 244 -6.59 3.61 -1.26
N LEU A 245 -7.40 4.59 -1.67
CA LEU A 245 -7.92 4.67 -3.03
C LEU A 245 -6.79 4.85 -4.04
N SER A 246 -5.86 5.78 -3.80
CA SER A 246 -4.70 5.99 -4.69
C SER A 246 -3.74 4.80 -4.74
N TRP A 247 -3.76 3.93 -3.72
CA TRP A 247 -2.99 2.69 -3.73
C TRP A 247 -3.70 1.54 -4.46
N GLY A 248 -4.99 1.67 -4.74
CA GLY A 248 -5.82 0.62 -5.37
C GLY A 248 -6.42 -0.37 -4.37
N ALA A 249 -6.43 -0.06 -3.08
CA ALA A 249 -6.93 -0.92 -2.01
C ALA A 249 -8.46 -0.80 -1.83
N PHE A 250 -9.22 -1.10 -2.87
CA PHE A 250 -10.68 -0.87 -2.90
C PHE A 250 -11.45 -1.66 -1.84
N THR A 251 -11.01 -2.87 -1.48
CA THR A 251 -11.63 -3.63 -0.37
C THR A 251 -11.49 -2.89 0.96
N LYS A 252 -10.33 -2.27 1.21
CA LYS A 252 -10.10 -1.46 2.42
C LYS A 252 -10.91 -0.16 2.38
N VAL A 253 -11.01 0.49 1.22
CA VAL A 253 -11.88 1.67 1.03
C VAL A 253 -13.33 1.31 1.33
N ALA A 254 -13.85 0.20 0.78
CA ALA A 254 -15.20 -0.27 1.05
C ALA A 254 -15.43 -0.60 2.54
N ALA A 255 -14.42 -1.17 3.21
CA ALA A 255 -14.48 -1.42 4.66
C ALA A 255 -14.53 -0.12 5.48
N LEU A 256 -13.80 0.92 5.07
CA LEU A 256 -13.88 2.25 5.70
C LEU A 256 -15.24 2.90 5.46
N ASP A 257 -15.76 2.84 4.23
CA ASP A 257 -17.07 3.40 3.86
C ASP A 257 -18.23 2.71 4.58
N ALA A 258 -18.15 1.39 4.76
CA ALA A 258 -19.13 0.63 5.53
C ALA A 258 -19.11 0.99 7.03
N ARG A 259 -17.92 1.26 7.58
CA ARG A 259 -17.76 1.64 8.99
C ARG A 259 -18.15 3.09 9.26
N TRP A 260 -17.91 3.99 8.31
CA TRP A 260 -18.15 5.43 8.43
C TRP A 260 -18.89 5.96 7.20
N PRO A 261 -20.22 5.79 7.14
CA PRO A 261 -21.02 6.16 5.96
C PRO A 261 -20.91 7.65 5.57
N GLU A 262 -20.54 8.53 6.50
CA GLU A 262 -20.31 9.95 6.20
C GLU A 262 -19.14 10.16 5.20
N LEU A 263 -18.14 9.28 5.20
CA LEU A 263 -16.99 9.36 4.27
C LEU A 263 -17.45 9.19 2.81
N ALA A 264 -18.33 8.21 2.57
CA ALA A 264 -18.88 7.94 1.25
C ALA A 264 -19.76 9.11 0.76
N ARG A 265 -20.57 9.70 1.64
CA ARG A 265 -21.43 10.86 1.29
C ARG A 265 -20.61 12.10 0.94
N ALA A 266 -19.55 12.38 1.70
CA ALA A 266 -18.66 13.52 1.43
C ALA A 266 -17.97 13.40 0.06
N SER A 267 -17.55 12.18 -0.33
CA SER A 267 -16.97 11.91 -1.64
C SER A 267 -17.98 12.07 -2.80
N ALA A 268 -19.24 11.70 -2.59
CA ALA A 268 -20.29 11.89 -3.60
C ALA A 268 -20.63 13.38 -3.79
N ALA A 269 -20.67 14.15 -2.69
CA ALA A 269 -20.95 15.59 -2.74
C ALA A 269 -19.82 16.38 -3.45
N SER A 270 -18.56 16.06 -3.21
CA SER A 270 -17.43 16.70 -3.93
C SER A 270 -17.40 16.36 -5.41
N SER A 271 -17.87 15.17 -5.79
CA SER A 271 -18.02 14.74 -7.19
C SER A 271 -19.22 15.41 -7.88
N GLY A 272 -20.28 15.75 -7.13
CA GLY A 272 -21.42 16.53 -7.62
C GLY A 272 -21.10 18.01 -7.82
N VAL A 273 -20.33 18.61 -6.90
CA VAL A 273 -19.91 20.02 -6.98
C VAL A 273 -18.99 20.30 -8.19
N ARG A 274 -18.28 19.29 -8.73
CA ARG A 274 -17.51 19.44 -9.98
C ARG A 274 -18.37 19.36 -11.25
N ARG A 275 -19.62 18.89 -11.15
CA ARG A 275 -20.59 18.88 -12.27
C ARG A 275 -21.56 20.07 -12.26
N GLU A 276 -21.66 20.82 -11.16
CA GLU A 276 -22.55 21.97 -11.02
C GLU A 276 -21.80 23.32 -11.15
N ARG A 277 -21.25 23.59 -12.33
CA ARG A 277 -21.26 24.94 -12.91
C ARG A 277 -22.11 24.86 -14.17
N GLY A 278 -23.43 24.81 -13.99
CA GLY A 278 -24.40 24.68 -15.07
C GLY A 278 -25.77 24.36 -14.50
N ASP A 279 -26.53 25.43 -14.29
CA ASP A 279 -27.98 25.52 -14.13
C ASP A 279 -28.69 25.01 -12.86
N THR A 280 -29.58 25.90 -12.43
CA THR A 280 -30.46 25.88 -11.27
C THR A 280 -31.68 24.96 -11.43
N SER A 281 -32.05 24.25 -10.34
CA SER A 281 -33.42 24.12 -9.75
C SER A 281 -33.90 22.70 -9.43
N ALA A 282 -34.27 22.55 -8.15
CA ALA A 282 -35.40 21.82 -7.55
C ALA A 282 -35.48 20.26 -7.56
N SER A 283 -35.31 19.71 -6.36
CA SER A 283 -36.17 18.73 -5.64
C SER A 283 -36.85 17.57 -6.38
N SER A 284 -36.50 16.32 -6.03
CA SER A 284 -37.34 15.39 -5.24
C SER A 284 -36.87 13.92 -5.35
N SER A 285 -37.41 13.11 -4.46
CA SER A 285 -36.99 11.80 -3.98
C SER A 285 -37.06 10.59 -4.92
N SER A 286 -36.21 9.62 -4.57
CA SER A 286 -36.45 8.15 -4.53
C SER A 286 -36.07 7.27 -5.73
N SER A 287 -35.35 6.21 -5.36
CA SER A 287 -35.17 4.92 -6.03
C SER A 287 -34.58 4.91 -7.44
N THR A 288 -33.25 4.84 -7.52
CA THR A 288 -32.62 3.88 -8.44
C THR A 288 -31.29 3.40 -7.86
N SER A 289 -31.36 2.17 -7.35
CA SER A 289 -30.30 1.40 -6.74
C SER A 289 -29.43 0.75 -7.84
N ARG A 290 -28.11 0.81 -7.67
CA ARG A 290 -27.10 -0.18 -8.12
C ARG A 290 -26.62 -0.22 -9.58
N ALA A 291 -27.03 0.65 -10.48
CA ALA A 291 -26.53 0.64 -11.88
C ALA A 291 -25.74 1.88 -12.31
N LEU A 292 -25.57 2.86 -11.44
CA LEU A 292 -24.77 4.07 -11.66
C LEU A 292 -23.81 4.19 -10.46
N ASP A 293 -22.50 4.06 -10.58
CA ASP A 293 -21.75 4.23 -11.81
C ASP A 293 -20.33 3.65 -11.70
N SER A 294 -20.19 2.35 -12.01
CA SER A 294 -18.89 1.72 -12.28
C SER A 294 -18.20 2.38 -13.47
N ALA A 295 -18.94 3.03 -14.37
CA ALA A 295 -18.39 3.81 -15.47
C ALA A 295 -17.90 5.20 -15.02
N THR A 296 -18.47 5.85 -14.00
CA THR A 296 -17.88 7.07 -13.38
C THR A 296 -16.68 6.74 -12.49
N LEU A 297 -16.66 5.58 -11.81
CA LEU A 297 -15.46 5.12 -11.10
C LEU A 297 -14.33 4.75 -12.07
N LEU A 298 -14.65 4.08 -13.18
CA LEU A 298 -13.70 3.84 -14.27
C LEU A 298 -13.29 5.16 -14.93
N ALA A 299 -14.20 6.10 -15.18
CA ALA A 299 -13.87 7.41 -15.74
C ALA A 299 -13.01 8.24 -14.79
N ALA A 300 -13.22 8.17 -13.47
CA ALA A 300 -12.37 8.84 -12.48
C ALA A 300 -10.97 8.21 -12.40
N ALA A 301 -10.88 6.87 -12.45
CA ALA A 301 -9.61 6.17 -12.57
C ALA A 301 -8.91 6.49 -13.91
N GLN A 302 -9.66 6.57 -15.01
CA GLN A 302 -9.18 6.98 -16.32
C GLN A 302 -8.71 8.44 -16.31
N THR A 303 -9.44 9.34 -15.63
CA THR A 303 -9.07 10.77 -15.52
C THR A 303 -7.80 10.95 -14.69
N ILE A 304 -7.58 10.12 -13.65
CA ILE A 304 -6.31 10.10 -12.88
C ILE A 304 -5.17 9.50 -13.71
N ILE A 305 -5.46 8.57 -14.61
CA ILE A 305 -4.51 8.01 -15.58
C ILE A 305 -4.22 9.02 -16.72
N ASP A 306 -5.21 9.85 -17.10
CA ASP A 306 -5.11 10.87 -18.14
C ASP A 306 -4.38 12.15 -17.65
N ASP A 307 -4.37 12.40 -16.33
CA ASP A 307 -3.60 13.51 -15.71
C ASP A 307 -2.11 13.18 -15.57
N ILE A 308 -1.72 11.92 -15.83
CA ILE A 308 -0.33 11.58 -16.12
C ILE A 308 -0.13 11.95 -17.59
N ARG A 309 0.53 13.08 -17.83
CA ARG A 309 1.02 13.48 -19.16
C ARG A 309 1.95 12.37 -19.68
N LEU A 310 1.35 11.38 -20.34
CA LEU A 310 1.99 10.15 -20.79
C LEU A 310 3.17 10.48 -21.71
N ASP A 311 3.05 11.56 -22.45
CA ASP A 311 4.11 12.20 -23.22
C ASP A 311 5.31 12.60 -22.36
N GLU A 312 5.10 13.25 -21.22
CA GLU A 312 6.17 13.65 -20.29
C GLU A 312 6.82 12.45 -19.59
N VAL A 313 6.02 11.44 -19.24
CA VAL A 313 6.53 10.21 -18.61
C VAL A 313 7.36 9.39 -19.59
N ILE A 314 6.86 9.16 -20.81
CA ILE A 314 7.57 8.42 -21.86
C ILE A 314 8.88 9.14 -22.22
N THR A 315 8.83 10.46 -22.37
CA THR A 315 10.02 11.29 -22.62
C THR A 315 11.05 11.12 -21.52
N ARG A 316 10.64 11.19 -20.25
CA ARG A 316 11.57 11.10 -19.12
C ARG A 316 12.16 9.70 -18.96
N VAL A 317 11.37 8.65 -19.18
CA VAL A 317 11.83 7.26 -19.11
C VAL A 317 12.79 6.92 -20.25
N LEU A 318 12.46 7.28 -21.50
CA LEU A 318 13.34 7.05 -22.64
C LEU A 318 14.65 7.81 -22.50
N ARG A 319 14.61 9.07 -22.06
CA ARG A 319 15.82 9.86 -21.84
C ARG A 319 16.73 9.22 -20.78
N LEU A 320 16.18 8.84 -19.64
CA LEU A 320 16.93 8.15 -18.59
C LEU A 320 17.49 6.80 -19.06
N ALA A 321 16.75 6.06 -19.90
CA ALA A 321 17.21 4.80 -20.45
C ALA A 321 18.38 5.00 -21.44
N VAL A 322 18.30 6.01 -22.30
CA VAL A 322 19.37 6.37 -23.26
C VAL A 322 20.62 6.85 -22.51
N GLU A 323 20.46 7.73 -21.53
CA GLU A 323 21.53 8.24 -20.68
C GLU A 323 22.23 7.12 -19.89
N ASN A 324 21.46 6.23 -19.23
CA ASN A 324 22.03 5.14 -18.44
C ASN A 324 22.67 4.04 -19.28
N ALA A 325 22.19 3.81 -20.50
CA ALA A 325 22.77 2.83 -21.42
C ALA A 325 24.00 3.39 -22.18
N GLY A 326 24.27 4.69 -22.09
CA GLY A 326 25.25 5.37 -22.94
C GLY A 326 24.92 5.26 -24.43
N ALA A 327 23.63 5.11 -24.77
CA ALA A 327 23.18 4.88 -26.13
C ALA A 327 23.01 6.22 -26.87
N GLU A 328 23.19 6.20 -28.19
CA GLU A 328 22.96 7.40 -29.02
C GLU A 328 21.46 7.59 -29.35
N ARG A 329 20.69 6.50 -29.38
CA ARG A 329 19.24 6.48 -29.67
C ARG A 329 18.53 5.43 -28.81
N GLY A 330 17.28 5.71 -28.46
CA GLY A 330 16.39 4.80 -27.75
C GLY A 330 14.98 4.82 -28.34
N SER A 331 14.34 3.66 -28.41
CA SER A 331 13.02 3.51 -29.03
C SER A 331 12.08 2.70 -28.14
N LEU A 332 10.84 3.13 -28.03
CA LEU A 332 9.77 2.43 -27.34
C LEU A 332 8.93 1.65 -28.34
N LEU A 333 8.86 0.33 -28.19
CA LEU A 333 8.05 -0.56 -29.01
C LEU A 333 6.85 -1.07 -28.22
N LEU A 334 5.66 -0.99 -28.80
CA LEU A 334 4.43 -1.54 -28.24
C LEU A 334 4.04 -2.80 -29.03
N ALA A 335 3.84 -3.89 -28.30
CA ALA A 335 3.31 -5.13 -28.87
C ALA A 335 1.78 -5.12 -28.75
N THR A 336 1.09 -4.92 -29.88
CA THR A 336 -0.38 -4.95 -29.94
C THR A 336 -0.82 -6.02 -30.93
N GLY A 337 -1.58 -7.01 -30.48
CA GLY A 337 -2.06 -8.10 -31.34
C GLY A 337 -0.95 -8.94 -32.00
N GLY A 338 0.19 -9.11 -31.33
CA GLY A 338 1.33 -9.89 -31.86
C GLY A 338 2.19 -9.15 -32.89
N LYS A 339 1.96 -7.85 -33.12
CA LYS A 339 2.80 -7.00 -33.98
C LYS A 339 3.50 -5.94 -33.14
N LEU A 340 4.78 -5.71 -33.43
CA LEU A 340 5.56 -4.63 -32.84
C LEU A 340 5.29 -3.34 -33.61
N THR A 341 5.01 -2.28 -32.89
CA THR A 341 4.81 -0.94 -33.44
C THR A 341 5.70 0.06 -32.72
N LEU A 342 6.30 0.98 -33.46
CA LEU A 342 7.14 2.03 -32.89
C LEU A 342 6.26 3.14 -32.32
N ALA A 343 6.38 3.38 -31.01
CA ALA A 343 5.55 4.32 -30.26
C ALA A 343 6.25 5.65 -29.95
N ALA A 344 7.56 5.62 -29.69
CA ALA A 344 8.36 6.82 -29.46
C ALA A 344 9.84 6.57 -29.76
N GLU A 345 10.56 7.62 -30.14
CA GLU A 345 12.00 7.60 -30.36
C GLU A 345 12.67 8.79 -29.64
N SER A 346 13.85 8.58 -29.09
CA SER A 346 14.66 9.60 -28.43
C SER A 346 16.11 9.54 -28.90
N SER A 347 16.70 10.69 -29.18
CA SER A 347 18.13 10.83 -29.54
C SER A 347 18.89 11.58 -28.45
N ALA A 348 20.09 11.11 -28.12
CA ALA A 348 20.98 11.75 -27.15
C ALA A 348 21.52 13.11 -27.65
N GLU A 349 21.55 13.32 -28.97
CA GLU A 349 22.18 14.49 -29.60
C GLU A 349 21.25 15.73 -29.64
N THR A 350 19.95 15.51 -29.78
CA THR A 350 18.94 16.58 -29.86
C THR A 350 18.17 16.78 -28.56
N GLY A 351 18.22 15.82 -27.62
CA GLY A 351 17.46 15.89 -26.36
C GLY A 351 15.94 15.94 -26.55
N HIS A 352 15.46 15.63 -27.76
CA HIS A 352 14.05 15.64 -28.13
C HIS A 352 13.56 14.21 -28.27
N THR A 353 12.42 13.93 -27.63
CA THR A 353 11.68 12.68 -27.79
C THR A 353 10.51 12.95 -28.72
N GLU A 354 10.47 12.24 -29.85
CA GLU A 354 9.37 12.32 -30.81
C GLU A 354 8.37 11.21 -30.50
N LEU A 355 7.14 11.61 -30.17
CA LEU A 355 6.01 10.71 -29.97
C LEU A 355 5.25 10.56 -31.29
N LEU A 356 5.14 9.32 -31.77
CA LEU A 356 4.39 9.02 -32.98
C LEU A 356 2.92 8.84 -32.59
N LEU A 357 2.10 9.87 -32.82
CA LEU A 357 0.64 9.86 -32.61
C LEU A 357 -0.10 8.81 -33.47
N SER A 358 0.60 8.16 -34.40
CA SER A 358 0.14 6.99 -35.14
C SER A 358 1.30 6.00 -35.23
N PRO A 359 1.21 4.83 -34.57
CA PRO A 359 2.33 3.89 -34.49
C PRO A 359 2.71 3.38 -35.88
N ARG A 360 3.99 3.45 -36.25
CA ARG A 360 4.47 2.86 -37.50
C ARG A 360 4.65 1.34 -37.29
N PRO A 361 4.08 0.48 -38.14
CA PRO A 361 4.37 -0.94 -38.12
C PRO A 361 5.85 -1.16 -38.47
N LEU A 362 6.50 -2.04 -37.72
CA LEU A 362 7.85 -2.53 -38.01
C LEU A 362 7.81 -3.69 -39.01
#